data_AF-A0A3B9UXY5-F1
#
_entry.id   AF-A0A3B9UXY5-F1
#
_cell.length_a   1.000
_cell.length_b   1.000
_cell.length_c   1.000
_cell.angle_alpha   90.00
_cell.angle_beta   90.00
_cell.angle_gamma   90.00
#
_symmetry.space_group_name_H-M   'P 1'
#
loop_
_entity.id
_entity.type
_entity.pdbx_description
1 polymer ?
#
loop_
_entity_poly.entity_id
_entity_poly.type
_entity_poly.pdbx_seq_one_letter_code
_entity_poly.pdbx_strand_id
1 'polypeptide(L)' 'ENGAVPATTAVLNGKIKVGLSTEEVEYLGKAKNVIKMSRRDMPFIVANKLDGATTVAATMIIAQLAGIK' A
#
# COMPACT_ATOMS: atom_id res chain seq x y z
N GLU A 1 15.15 -2.99 13.93
CA GLU A 1 15.89 -3.94 14.80
C GLU A 1 15.61 -5.36 14.29
N ASN A 2 16.59 -6.27 14.33
CA ASN A 2 16.66 -7.60 13.66
C ASN A 2 17.33 -7.67 12.27
N GLY A 3 17.93 -6.58 11.77
CA GLY A 3 18.68 -6.61 10.49
C GLY A 3 17.83 -6.70 9.21
N ALA A 4 16.50 -6.72 9.33
CA ALA A 4 15.59 -6.64 8.20
C ALA A 4 15.28 -5.18 7.82
N VAL A 5 14.96 -4.94 6.55
CA VAL A 5 14.45 -3.66 6.06
C VAL A 5 12.92 -3.73 5.96
N PRO A 6 12.16 -2.94 6.74
CA PRO A 6 10.71 -2.94 6.65
C PRO A 6 10.23 -2.26 5.35
N ALA A 7 9.21 -2.84 4.72
CA ALA A 7 8.63 -2.31 3.49
C ALA A 7 7.10 -2.26 3.59
N THR A 8 6.57 -1.25 4.28
CA THR A 8 5.12 -1.01 4.36
C THR A 8 4.55 -0.76 2.97
N THR A 9 3.42 -1.38 2.64
CA THR A 9 2.79 -1.29 1.33
C THR A 9 1.51 -0.45 1.37
N ALA A 10 1.27 0.37 0.35
CA ALA A 10 0.00 1.06 0.11
C ALA A 10 -0.12 1.47 -1.36
N VAL A 11 -1.28 2.02 -1.73
CA VAL A 11 -1.42 2.80 -2.97
C VAL A 11 -1.67 4.25 -2.58
N LEU A 12 -0.84 5.17 -3.09
CA LEU A 12 -0.99 6.61 -2.88
C LEU A 12 -1.09 7.32 -4.22
N ASN A 13 -2.16 8.09 -4.43
CA ASN A 13 -2.46 8.77 -5.70
C ASN A 13 -2.35 7.83 -6.91
N GLY A 14 -2.90 6.62 -6.77
CA GLY A 14 -2.82 5.54 -7.76
C GLY A 14 -1.46 4.86 -7.94
N LYS A 15 -0.43 5.25 -7.19
CA LYS A 15 0.90 4.61 -7.26
C LYS A 15 1.03 3.53 -6.20
N ILE A 16 1.32 2.31 -6.63
CA ILE A 16 1.72 1.22 -5.73
C ILE A 16 3.07 1.60 -5.11
N LYS A 17 3.13 1.65 -3.78
CA LYS A 17 4.34 1.94 -3.01
C LYS A 17 4.73 0.74 -2.16
N VAL A 18 6.04 0.48 -2.14
CA VAL A 18 6.70 -0.56 -1.34
C VAL A 18 7.80 0.12 -0.54
N GLY A 19 7.56 0.29 0.75
CA GLY A 19 8.27 1.27 1.56
C GLY A 19 7.52 2.61 1.54
N LEU A 20 7.05 3.01 2.71
CA LEU A 20 6.43 4.32 2.95
C LEU A 20 7.35 5.15 3.84
N SER A 21 7.31 6.46 3.65
CA SER A 21 7.89 7.38 4.63
C SER A 21 7.01 7.46 5.88
N THR A 22 7.56 8.00 6.97
CA THR A 22 6.80 8.23 8.21
C THR A 22 5.59 9.14 7.96
N GLU A 23 5.77 10.19 7.15
CA GLU A 23 4.71 11.14 6.80
C GLU A 23 3.59 10.47 6.02
N GLU A 24 3.91 9.52 5.15
CA GLU A 24 2.92 8.76 4.37
C GLU A 24 2.14 7.77 5.25
N VAL A 25 2.80 7.15 6.23
CA VAL A 25 2.12 6.33 7.25
C VAL A 25 1.18 7.18 8.09
N GLU A 26 1.62 8.34 8.55
CA GLU A 26 0.78 9.27 9.30
C GLU A 26 -0.40 9.78 8.48
N TYR A 27 -0.15 10.10 7.20
CA TYR A 27 -1.20 10.50 6.26
C TYR A 27 -2.28 9.42 6.16
N LEU A 28 -1.90 8.16 5.93
CA LEU A 28 -2.85 7.05 5.85
C LEU A 28 -3.64 6.84 7.15
N GLY A 29 -3.02 7.08 8.31
CA GLY A 29 -3.67 6.98 9.61
C GLY A 29 -4.69 8.09 9.89
N LYS A 30 -4.56 9.25 9.25
CA LYS A 30 -5.41 10.44 9.47
C LYS A 30 -6.42 10.67 8.34
N ALA A 31 -6.14 10.20 7.14
CA ALA A 31 -6.97 10.44 5.96
C ALA A 31 -8.31 9.71 6.06
N LYS A 32 -9.40 10.41 5.71
CA LYS A 32 -10.77 9.87 5.76
C LYS A 32 -11.19 9.11 4.50
N ASN A 33 -10.52 9.38 3.38
CA ASN A 33 -10.90 8.88 2.06
C ASN A 33 -9.90 7.83 1.54
N VAL A 34 -9.49 6.91 2.41
CA VAL A 34 -8.61 5.80 2.05
C VAL A 34 -9.42 4.53 1.92
N ILE A 35 -9.39 3.91 0.74
CA ILE A 35 -10.13 2.68 0.49
C ILE A 35 -9.38 1.50 1.10
N LYS A 36 -10.05 0.69 1.92
CA LYS A 36 -9.51 -0.60 2.36
C LYS A 36 -9.47 -1.57 1.19
N MET A 37 -8.28 -1.78 0.63
CA MET A 37 -8.05 -2.42 -0.66
C MET A 37 -7.70 -3.90 -0.52
N SER A 38 -8.48 -4.77 -1.15
CA SER A 38 -8.13 -6.15 -1.46
C SER A 38 -7.81 -6.31 -2.96
N ARG A 39 -7.58 -7.54 -3.43
CA ARG A 39 -7.15 -7.85 -4.80
C ARG A 39 -8.04 -7.22 -5.87
N ARG A 40 -9.37 -7.27 -5.70
CA ARG A 40 -10.33 -6.79 -6.70
C ARG A 40 -10.39 -5.26 -6.79
N ASP A 41 -10.01 -4.58 -5.71
CA ASP A 41 -10.13 -3.12 -5.59
C ASP A 41 -8.89 -2.43 -6.21
N MET A 42 -7.75 -3.14 -6.26
CA MET A 42 -6.46 -2.61 -6.72
C MET A 42 -6.49 -2.00 -8.14
N PRO A 43 -7.07 -2.63 -9.18
CA PRO A 43 -7.12 -2.01 -10.51
C PRO A 43 -7.93 -0.70 -10.51
N PHE A 44 -9.05 -0.66 -9.77
CA PHE A 44 -9.90 0.51 -9.67
C PHE A 44 -9.19 1.69 -9.00
N ILE A 45 -8.52 1.42 -7.86
CA ILE A 45 -7.81 2.45 -7.09
C ILE A 45 -6.63 3.02 -7.88
N VAL A 46 -5.83 2.14 -8.51
CA VAL A 46 -4.69 2.56 -9.34
C VAL A 46 -5.16 3.39 -10.53
N ALA A 47 -6.17 2.92 -11.27
CA ALA A 47 -6.67 3.61 -12.46
C ALA A 47 -7.28 5.00 -12.14
N ASN A 48 -7.98 5.12 -11.01
CA ASN A 48 -8.65 6.36 -10.60
C ASN A 48 -7.77 7.28 -9.76
N LYS A 49 -6.48 6.95 -9.58
CA LYS A 49 -5.54 7.75 -8.76
C LYS A 49 -6.01 7.97 -7.32
N LEU A 50 -6.64 6.94 -6.75
CA LEU A 50 -7.14 6.98 -5.37
C LEU A 50 -6.08 6.43 -4.39
N ASP A 51 -6.33 6.65 -3.11
CA ASP A 51 -5.54 6.10 -2.01
C ASP A 51 -6.13 4.79 -1.49
N GLY A 52 -5.27 3.80 -1.28
CA GLY A 52 -5.65 2.45 -0.89
C GLY A 52 -4.77 1.90 0.23
N ALA A 53 -5.40 1.56 1.35
CA ALA A 53 -4.77 0.81 2.44
C ALA A 53 -4.87 -0.69 2.15
N THR A 54 -3.74 -1.36 1.98
CA THR A 54 -3.69 -2.77 1.60
C THR A 54 -4.16 -3.68 2.73
N THR A 55 -5.09 -4.58 2.42
CA THR A 55 -5.33 -5.80 3.22
C THR A 55 -4.24 -6.83 2.98
N VAL A 56 -4.22 -7.92 3.77
CA VAL A 56 -3.27 -9.04 3.62
C VAL A 56 -3.15 -9.51 2.16
N ALA A 57 -4.27 -9.76 1.49
CA ALA A 57 -4.28 -10.24 0.11
C ALA A 57 -3.57 -9.26 -0.86
N ALA A 58 -3.84 -7.96 -0.74
CA ALA A 58 -3.21 -6.95 -1.58
C ALA A 58 -1.71 -6.78 -1.24
N THR A 59 -1.36 -6.82 0.04
CA THR A 59 0.04 -6.77 0.50
C THR A 59 0.86 -7.92 -0.08
N MET A 60 0.34 -9.15 -0.06
CA MET A 60 1.04 -10.32 -0.62
C MET A 60 1.28 -10.20 -2.12
N ILE A 61 0.30 -9.69 -2.87
CA ILE A 61 0.47 -9.43 -4.31
C ILE A 61 1.58 -8.40 -4.54
N ILE A 62 1.56 -7.28 -3.83
CA ILE A 62 2.56 -6.22 -3.98
C ILE A 62 3.95 -6.71 -3.56
N ALA A 63 4.06 -7.43 -2.44
CA ALA A 63 5.32 -7.99 -1.96
C ALA A 63 5.93 -8.93 -3.00
N GLN A 64 5.11 -9.83 -3.58
CA GLN A 64 5.54 -10.72 -4.65
C GLN A 64 6.01 -9.95 -5.90
N LEU A 65 5.29 -8.90 -6.31
CA LEU A 65 5.68 -8.05 -7.44
C LEU A 65 7.00 -7.30 -7.19
N ALA A 66 7.28 -6.96 -5.94
CA ALA A 66 8.53 -6.33 -5.51
C ALA A 66 9.66 -7.33 -5.20
N GLY A 67 9.42 -8.63 -5.33
CA GLY A 67 10.41 -9.68 -5.05
C GLY A 67 10.69 -9.93 -3.57
N ILE A 68 9.83 -9.45 -2.67
CA ILE A 68 9.90 -9.70 -1.23
C ILE A 68 9.29 -11.09 -0.95
N LYS A 69 10.02 -11.95 -0.24
CA LYS A 69 9.65 -13.33 0.09
C LYS A 69 9.53 -13.55 1.59
#